data_AF-A0A925EPH7-F1
#
_entry.id   AF-A0A925EPH7-F1
#
_cell.length_a   1.000
_cell.length_b   1.000
_cell.length_c   1.000
_cell.angle_alpha   90.00
_cell.angle_beta   90.00
_cell.angle_gamma   90.00
#
_symmetry.space_group_name_H-M   'P 1'
#
loop_
_entity.id
_entity.type
_entity.pdbx_description
1 polymer ?
#
loop_
_entity_poly.entity_id
_entity_poly.type
_entity_poly.pdbx_seq_one_letter_code
_entity_poly.pdbx_strand_id
1 'polypeptide(L)'
;MSTKTASIISSVVTALLVLVIVIIFGFGGIVLLNGFMDASAAVYTGFTCLGITLILCPILAGVLARTFIAKFNWNNILSIFVSVLVTTLLGFGMGVASTFIMAIVAETMWRS
;
A
#
# COMPACT_ATOMS: atom_id res chain seq x y z
N MET A 1 16.45 16.09 16.19
CA MET A 1 15.85 14.75 15.99
C MET A 1 16.81 13.90 15.18
N SER A 2 17.06 12.66 15.58
CA SER A 2 17.98 11.76 14.85
C SER A 2 17.34 11.28 13.55
N THR A 3 18.15 11.09 12.49
CA THR A 3 17.71 10.49 11.22
C THR A 3 17.04 9.12 11.42
N LYS A 4 17.49 8.35 12.42
CA LYS A 4 16.88 7.07 12.79
C LYS A 4 15.45 7.27 13.31
N THR A 5 15.25 8.26 14.19
CA THR A 5 13.92 8.61 14.72
C THR A 5 12.97 9.05 13.61
N ALA A 6 13.46 9.86 12.67
CA ALA A 6 12.66 10.32 11.52
C ALA A 6 12.20 9.17 10.63
N SER A 7 13.10 8.24 10.33
CA SER A 7 12.79 7.05 9.53
C SER A 7 11.78 6.13 10.23
N ILE A 8 11.87 5.95 11.55
CA ILE A 8 10.92 5.11 12.28
C ILE A 8 9.53 5.76 12.26
N ILE A 9 9.45 7.07 12.52
CA ILE A 9 8.18 7.79 12.51
C ILE A 9 7.53 7.73 11.13
N SER A 10 8.27 7.98 10.04
CA SER A 10 7.70 7.90 8.69
C SER A 10 7.19 6.49 8.37
N SER A 11 7.93 5.45 8.74
CA SER A 11 7.51 4.06 8.55
C SER A 11 6.25 3.72 9.33
N VAL A 12 6.18 4.04 10.62
CA VAL A 12 5.03 3.71 11.48
C VAL A 12 3.77 4.45 11.02
N VAL A 13 3.89 5.76 10.74
CA VAL A 13 2.75 6.56 10.24
C VAL A 13 2.27 6.02 8.89
N THR A 14 3.18 5.67 7.99
CA THR A 14 2.82 5.07 6.70
C THR A 14 2.13 3.72 6.89
N ALA A 15 2.60 2.87 7.81
CA ALA A 15 1.98 1.58 8.07
C ALA A 15 0.53 1.72 8.52
N LEU A 16 0.24 2.68 9.41
CA LEU A 16 -1.13 2.95 9.86
C LEU A 16 -2.02 3.46 8.72
N LEU A 17 -1.52 4.38 7.88
CA LEU A 17 -2.28 4.90 6.75
C LEU A 17 -2.55 3.83 5.69
N VAL A 18 -1.53 3.05 5.33
CA VAL A 18 -1.64 1.98 4.34
C VAL A 18 -2.52 0.84 4.85
N LEU A 19 -2.54 0.57 6.16
CA LEU A 19 -3.49 -0.38 6.75
C LEU A 19 -4.94 0.02 6.48
N VAL A 20 -5.28 1.29 6.65
CA VAL A 20 -6.63 1.80 6.34
C VAL A 20 -6.95 1.61 4.85
N ILE A 21 -5.99 1.91 3.96
CA ILE A 21 -6.13 1.68 2.51
C ILE A 21 -6.38 0.20 2.22
N VAL A 22 -5.59 -0.71 2.79
CA VAL A 22 -5.74 -2.15 2.61
C VAL A 22 -7.10 -2.64 3.07
N ILE A 23 -7.61 -2.15 4.19
CA ILE A 23 -8.96 -2.49 4.67
C ILE A 23 -10.00 -2.02 3.66
N ILE A 24 -9.95 -0.76 3.23
CA ILE A 24 -10.93 -0.19 2.29
C ILE A 24 -10.94 -0.98 0.97
N PHE A 25 -9.78 -1.19 0.36
CA PHE A 25 -9.68 -1.91 -0.91
C PHE A 25 -9.93 -3.41 -0.77
N GLY A 26 -9.57 -4.02 0.35
CA GLY A 26 -9.87 -5.43 0.63
C GLY A 26 -11.36 -5.68 0.74
N PHE A 27 -12.08 -4.87 1.53
CA PHE A 27 -13.53 -4.92 1.61
C PHE A 27 -14.19 -4.55 0.28
N GLY A 28 -13.73 -3.49 -0.37
CA GLY A 28 -14.22 -3.07 -1.69
C GLY A 28 -14.06 -4.16 -2.75
N GLY A 29 -12.94 -4.87 -2.75
CA GLY A 29 -12.69 -6.02 -3.63
C GLY A 29 -13.65 -7.18 -3.37
N ILE A 30 -13.94 -7.52 -2.11
CA ILE A 30 -14.93 -8.54 -1.76
C ILE A 30 -16.33 -8.15 -2.26
N VAL A 31 -16.73 -6.89 -2.05
CA VAL A 31 -18.03 -6.39 -2.53
C VAL A 31 -18.10 -6.41 -4.05
N LEU A 32 -17.01 -6.05 -4.74
CA LEU A 32 -16.94 -6.07 -6.19
C LEU A 32 -17.08 -7.49 -6.77
N LEU A 33 -16.57 -8.49 -6.04
CA LEU A 33 -16.67 -9.90 -6.43
C LEU A 33 -18.01 -10.55 -6.04
N ASN A 34 -18.90 -9.82 -5.37
CA ASN A 34 -20.19 -10.32 -4.95
C ASN A 34 -21.11 -10.53 -6.17
N GLY A 35 -21.17 -11.77 -6.66
CA GLY A 35 -21.85 -12.14 -7.91
C GLY A 35 -21.11 -13.21 -8.71
N PHE A 36 -19.83 -13.42 -8.43
CA PHE A 36 -19.05 -14.54 -8.98
C PHE A 36 -19.19 -15.77 -8.08
N MET A 37 -19.48 -16.94 -8.68
CA MET A 37 -19.66 -18.22 -7.95
C MET A 37 -18.33 -18.76 -7.41
N ASP A 38 -17.23 -18.58 -8.16
CA ASP A 38 -15.87 -19.02 -7.78
C ASP A 38 -14.88 -17.87 -7.78
N ALA A 39 -15.01 -16.99 -6.78
CA ALA A 39 -14.16 -15.81 -6.62
C ALA A 39 -12.87 -16.05 -5.79
N SER A 40 -12.66 -17.28 -5.28
CA SER A 40 -11.60 -17.57 -4.31
C SER A 40 -10.21 -17.20 -4.83
N ALA A 41 -9.87 -17.59 -6.07
CA ALA A 41 -8.61 -17.26 -6.71
C ALA A 41 -8.40 -15.73 -6.83
N ALA A 42 -9.44 -15.01 -7.27
CA ALA A 42 -9.40 -13.55 -7.38
C ALA A 42 -9.16 -12.87 -6.02
N VAL A 43 -9.84 -13.35 -4.97
CA VAL A 43 -9.64 -12.89 -3.59
C VAL A 43 -8.20 -13.15 -3.15
N TYR A 44 -7.66 -14.36 -3.32
CA TYR A 44 -6.29 -14.67 -2.92
C TYR A 44 -5.26 -13.79 -3.63
N THR A 45 -5.41 -13.58 -4.94
CA THR A 45 -4.52 -12.69 -5.69
C THR A 45 -4.58 -11.26 -5.18
N GLY A 46 -5.78 -10.70 -5.00
CA GLY A 46 -5.95 -9.34 -4.51
C GLY A 46 -5.39 -9.12 -3.10
N PHE A 47 -5.66 -10.05 -2.18
CA PHE A 47 -5.12 -9.99 -0.81
C PHE A 47 -3.59 -10.13 -0.79
N THR A 48 -3.01 -10.91 -1.71
CA THR A 48 -1.55 -11.00 -1.85
C THR A 48 -0.96 -9.65 -2.27
N CYS A 49 -1.57 -8.97 -3.26
CA CYS A 49 -1.15 -7.63 -3.67
C CYS A 49 -1.26 -6.60 -2.54
N LEU A 50 -2.36 -6.63 -1.79
CA LEU A 50 -2.57 -5.73 -0.65
C LEU A 50 -1.60 -6.04 0.51
N GLY A 51 -1.32 -7.31 0.79
CA GLY A 51 -0.34 -7.72 1.79
C GLY A 51 1.07 -7.25 1.45
N ILE A 52 1.49 -7.39 0.19
CA ILE A 52 2.77 -6.86 -0.31
C ILE A 52 2.82 -5.33 -0.14
N THR A 53 1.72 -4.64 -0.44
CA THR A 53 1.59 -3.18 -0.26
C THR A 53 1.80 -2.75 1.19
N LEU A 54 1.18 -3.50 2.13
CA LEU A 54 1.25 -3.25 3.57
C LEU A 54 2.68 -3.32 4.12
N ILE A 55 3.54 -4.14 3.52
CA ILE A 55 4.93 -4.33 3.95
C ILE A 55 5.87 -3.37 3.23
N LEU A 56 5.77 -3.26 1.90
CA LEU A 56 6.70 -2.47 1.10
C LEU A 56 6.57 -0.97 1.36
N CYS A 57 5.35 -0.42 1.45
CA CYS A 57 5.17 1.02 1.55
C CYS A 57 5.78 1.62 2.85
N PRO A 58 5.61 1.00 4.04
CA PRO A 58 6.26 1.48 5.26
C PRO A 58 7.78 1.41 5.23
N ILE A 59 8.35 0.33 4.66
CA ILE A 59 9.80 0.19 4.50
C ILE A 59 10.32 1.30 3.59
N LEU A 60 9.67 1.51 2.44
CA LEU A 60 10.02 2.54 1.49
C LEU A 60 9.96 3.93 2.13
N ALA A 61 8.96 4.21 2.97
CA ALA A 61 8.81 5.50 3.66
C ALA A 61 9.95 5.79 4.63
N GLY A 62 10.47 4.75 5.30
CA GLY A 62 11.64 4.86 6.16
C GLY A 62 12.91 5.14 5.34
N VAL A 63 13.08 4.42 4.24
CA VAL A 63 14.23 4.59 3.33
C VAL A 63 14.22 5.98 2.68
N LEU A 64 13.08 6.46 2.18
CA LEU A 64 12.97 7.80 1.60
C LEU A 64 13.28 8.89 2.64
N ALA A 65 12.69 8.80 3.85
CA ALA A 65 12.94 9.80 4.88
C ALA A 65 14.42 9.87 5.24
N ARG A 66 15.09 8.72 5.37
CA ARG A 66 16.54 8.66 5.59
C ARG A 66 17.32 9.24 4.42
N THR A 67 16.90 8.97 3.19
CA THR A 67 17.57 9.45 1.97
C THR A 67 17.48 10.96 1.83
N PHE A 68 16.30 11.55 2.05
CA PHE A 68 16.12 13.01 2.00
C PHE A 68 16.94 13.74 3.05
N ILE A 69 17.02 13.20 4.26
CA ILE A 69 17.83 13.80 5.33
C ILE A 69 19.33 13.63 5.04
N ALA A 70 19.78 12.41 4.74
CA ALA A 70 21.22 12.12 4.64
C ALA A 70 21.85 12.59 3.33
N LYS A 71 21.13 12.52 2.20
CA LYS A 71 21.67 12.83 0.87
C LYS A 71 21.30 14.24 0.40
N PHE A 72 20.10 14.70 0.69
CA PHE A 72 19.59 15.99 0.22
C PHE A 72 19.58 17.07 1.29
N ASN A 73 19.98 16.74 2.53
CA ASN A 73 20.06 17.65 3.67
C ASN A 73 18.75 18.41 3.95
N TRP A 74 17.62 17.75 3.70
CA TRP A 74 16.29 18.31 3.96
C TRP A 74 16.02 18.39 5.47
N ASN A 75 15.12 19.30 5.86
CA ASN A 75 14.61 19.34 7.23
C ASN A 75 13.87 18.02 7.55
N ASN A 76 14.01 17.54 8.79
CA ASN A 76 13.42 16.29 9.27
C ASN A 76 11.90 16.24 9.06
N ILE A 77 11.20 17.33 9.38
CA ILE A 77 9.73 17.40 9.28
C ILE A 77 9.28 17.27 7.83
N LEU A 78 9.89 18.04 6.93
CA LEU A 78 9.59 18.01 5.50
C LEU A 78 9.87 16.62 4.91
N SER A 79 11.00 16.02 5.29
CA SER A 79 11.40 14.69 4.82
C SER A 79 10.39 13.61 5.21
N ILE A 80 9.89 13.64 6.45
CA ILE A 80 8.87 12.70 6.92
C ILE A 80 7.57 12.90 6.15
N PHE A 81 7.11 14.16 6.05
CA PHE A 81 5.84 14.48 5.38
C PHE A 81 5.84 14.03 3.92
N VAL A 82 6.86 14.38 3.15
CA VAL A 82 6.97 14.00 1.74
C VAL A 82 7.12 12.49 1.58
N SER A 83 7.89 11.83 2.45
CA SER A 83 8.05 10.36 2.37
C SER A 83 6.72 9.66 2.62
N VAL A 84 5.99 10.04 3.68
CA VAL A 84 4.67 9.48 4.00
C VAL A 84 3.68 9.75 2.87
N LEU A 85 3.66 10.97 2.31
CA LEU A 85 2.75 11.33 1.23
C LEU A 85 2.98 10.46 -0.01
N VAL A 86 4.23 10.35 -0.46
CA VAL A 86 4.60 9.59 -1.67
C VAL A 86 4.29 8.10 -1.50
N THR A 87 4.60 7.51 -0.35
CA THR A 87 4.35 6.09 -0.11
C THR A 87 2.88 5.79 0.13
N THR A 88 2.12 6.72 0.72
CA THR A 88 0.66 6.57 0.87
C THR A 88 -0.03 6.63 -0.49
N LEU A 89 0.38 7.55 -1.37
CA LEU A 89 -0.13 7.62 -2.75
C LEU A 89 0.22 6.36 -3.55
N LEU A 90 1.44 5.83 -3.38
CA LEU A 90 1.82 4.55 -3.96
C LEU A 90 0.91 3.42 -3.44
N GLY A 91 0.68 3.36 -2.13
CA GLY A 91 -0.20 2.37 -1.52
C GLY A 91 -1.64 2.45 -2.04
N PHE A 92 -2.17 3.66 -2.24
CA PHE A 92 -3.46 3.86 -2.88
C PHE A 92 -3.47 3.35 -4.32
N GLY A 93 -2.45 3.70 -5.12
CA GLY A 93 -2.31 3.21 -6.49
C GLY A 93 -2.22 1.69 -6.58
N MET A 94 -1.50 1.06 -5.66
CA MET A 94 -1.44 -0.41 -5.55
C MET A 94 -2.79 -1.01 -5.14
N GLY A 95 -3.55 -0.35 -4.26
CA GLY A 95 -4.90 -0.76 -3.91
C GLY A 95 -5.84 -0.76 -5.11
N VAL A 96 -5.81 0.31 -5.91
CA VAL A 96 -6.56 0.39 -7.17
C VAL A 96 -6.13 -0.73 -8.12
N ALA A 97 -4.83 -0.90 -8.36
CA ALA A 97 -4.32 -1.95 -9.24
C ALA A 97 -4.76 -3.35 -8.76
N SER A 98 -4.75 -3.60 -7.45
CA SER A 98 -5.24 -4.85 -6.85
C SER A 98 -6.69 -5.11 -7.22
N THR A 99 -7.58 -4.12 -7.07
CA THR A 99 -9.00 -4.30 -7.43
C THR A 99 -9.22 -4.60 -8.91
N PHE A 100 -8.45 -3.99 -9.80
CA PHE A 100 -8.49 -4.33 -11.23
C PHE A 100 -8.02 -5.77 -11.49
N ILE A 101 -6.94 -6.20 -10.84
CA ILE A 101 -6.43 -7.57 -10.96
C ILE A 101 -7.49 -8.56 -10.46
N MET A 102 -8.13 -8.29 -9.32
CA MET A 102 -9.22 -9.12 -8.79
C MET A 102 -10.36 -9.27 -9.81
N ALA A 103 -10.81 -8.17 -10.41
CA ALA A 103 -11.87 -8.19 -11.41
C ALA A 103 -11.48 -9.01 -12.66
N ILE A 104 -10.25 -8.82 -13.16
CA ILE A 104 -9.73 -9.56 -14.33
C ILE A 104 -9.66 -11.05 -14.04
N VAL A 105 -9.09 -11.43 -12.88
CA VAL A 105 -8.95 -12.84 -12.49
C VAL A 105 -10.33 -13.48 -12.34
N ALA A 106 -11.28 -12.80 -11.69
CA ALA A 106 -12.64 -13.31 -11.53
C ALA A 106 -13.34 -13.53 -12.88
N GLU A 107 -13.23 -12.58 -13.81
CA GLU A 107 -13.80 -12.71 -15.16
C GLU A 107 -13.16 -13.88 -15.93
N THR A 108 -11.84 -14.06 -15.82
CA THR A 108 -11.15 -15.16 -16.50
C THR A 108 -11.58 -16.53 -15.99
N MET A 109 -11.80 -16.66 -14.68
CA MET A 109 -12.23 -17.90 -14.03
C MET A 109 -13.71 -18.19 -14.26
N TRP A 110 -14.54 -17.16 -14.44
CA TRP A 110 -15.97 -17.33 -14.73
C TRP A 110 -16.24 -17.86 -16.15
N ARG A 111 -15.37 -17.52 -17.10
CA ARG A 111 -15.51 -17.93 -18.51
C ARG A 111 -14.90 -19.30 -18.82
N SER A 112 -14.08 -19.84 -17.93
CA SER A 112 -13.44 -21.16 -18.04
C SER A 112 -14.31 -22.26 -17.45
#